data_AF-S3UG45-F1
#
_entry.id   AF-S3UG45-F1
#
_cell.length_a   1.000
_cell.length_b   1.000
_cell.length_c   1.000
_cell.angle_alpha   90.00
_cell.angle_beta   90.00
_cell.angle_gamma   90.00
#
_symmetry.space_group_name_H-M   'P 1'
#
loop_
_entity.id
_entity.type
_entity.pdbx_description
1 polymer ?
#
loop_
_entity_poly.entity_id
_entity_poly.type
_entity_poly.pdbx_seq_one_letter_code
_entity_poly.pdbx_strand_id
1 'polypeptide(L)'
;MQNIEQQLTRFQKQSVALIYYVTSRSYLEMLLTKLDDLIQYTGGVIDLADQQYRDRVLLQEGWGMGDTSANWSTYAYPSLLDFRLGLIRIIEQTKQEKYGWTPAYNTARMLGEFQPNWMSEEEETDFKMRFDELYRLCSYYDSCVKPPRSWSLYTLFEVIKELGIFDRKVPKLRVHTDIRVNSGELIPKTGVYIPVGDQYGVPQFAWTYQESDTFERGWLEECRTINALGKQLFSKFNEYTAWTPSEELRTFAIENIKKKKIDDDFGYVKLSYDSQLGLAPELIANNVFSEVDCSWYFVELVEGEFEDIGGEEISVFATPDLKVIGGELCPRTGYWILSSQKEKRLYFTKGTLIPKYNKDWGEEYWIFDSES
;
A
#
# COMPACT_ATOMS: atom_id res chain seq x y z
N MET A 1 -39.43 11.51 9.88
CA MET A 1 -38.55 11.05 8.79
C MET A 1 -37.64 10.00 9.37
N GLN A 2 -37.71 8.75 8.89
CA GLN A 2 -36.73 7.74 9.29
C GLN A 2 -35.37 8.17 8.75
N ASN A 3 -34.42 8.37 9.67
CA ASN A 3 -33.03 8.62 9.37
C ASN A 3 -32.51 7.33 8.71
N ILE A 4 -32.38 7.30 7.38
CA ILE A 4 -31.71 6.19 6.71
C ILE A 4 -30.23 6.38 7.08
N GLU A 5 -29.77 5.66 8.10
CA GLU A 5 -28.34 5.61 8.43
C GLU A 5 -27.59 5.22 7.15
N GLN A 6 -26.66 6.07 6.71
CA GLN A 6 -25.75 5.72 5.63
C GLN A 6 -24.89 4.55 6.10
N GLN A 7 -25.23 3.33 5.68
CA GLN A 7 -24.44 2.14 5.98
C GLN A 7 -23.21 2.12 5.08
N LEU A 8 -22.04 1.98 5.71
CA LEU A 8 -20.76 1.83 5.00
C LEU A 8 -20.67 0.45 4.34
N THR A 9 -20.20 0.42 3.09
CA THR A 9 -19.83 -0.85 2.44
C THR A 9 -18.62 -1.48 3.13
N ARG A 10 -18.36 -2.77 2.86
CA ARG A 10 -17.18 -3.49 3.38
C ARG A 10 -15.89 -2.73 3.05
N PHE A 11 -15.73 -2.32 1.79
CA PHE A 11 -14.52 -1.62 1.34
C PHE A 11 -14.41 -0.21 1.95
N GLN A 12 -15.53 0.51 2.14
CA GLN A 12 -15.51 1.80 2.84
C GLN A 12 -15.07 1.66 4.29
N LYS A 13 -15.54 0.62 4.99
CA LYS A 13 -15.09 0.32 6.37
C LYS A 13 -13.58 0.04 6.42
N GLN A 14 -13.06 -0.78 5.50
CA GLN A 14 -11.62 -1.05 5.40
C GLN A 14 -10.82 0.22 5.10
N SER A 15 -11.33 1.06 4.19
CA SER A 15 -10.69 2.31 3.79
C SER A 15 -10.61 3.32 4.94
N VAL A 16 -11.71 3.52 5.66
CA VAL A 16 -11.74 4.39 6.84
C VAL A 16 -10.84 3.85 7.95
N ALA A 17 -10.86 2.54 8.19
CA ALA A 17 -9.98 1.88 9.16
C ALA A 17 -8.50 2.03 8.79
N LEU A 18 -8.14 1.90 7.50
CA LEU A 18 -6.78 2.13 7.01
C LEU A 18 -6.34 3.56 7.27
N ILE A 19 -7.17 4.56 6.95
CA ILE A 19 -6.82 5.96 7.15
C ILE A 19 -6.60 6.24 8.64
N TYR A 20 -7.50 5.78 9.52
CA TYR A 20 -7.30 5.89 10.97
C TYR A 20 -6.03 5.18 11.44
N TYR A 21 -5.73 4.00 10.89
CA TYR A 21 -4.53 3.25 11.23
C TYR A 21 -3.27 4.02 10.86
N VAL A 22 -3.14 4.50 9.62
CA VAL A 22 -1.91 5.18 9.17
C VAL A 22 -1.74 6.56 9.80
N THR A 23 -2.81 7.25 10.18
CA THR A 23 -2.74 8.52 10.91
C THR A 23 -2.68 8.36 12.44
N SER A 24 -2.67 7.11 12.93
CA SER A 24 -2.58 6.84 14.36
C SER A 24 -1.18 7.14 14.89
N ARG A 25 -1.13 7.51 16.18
CA ARG A 25 0.13 7.67 16.90
C ARG A 25 0.95 6.37 16.93
N SER A 26 0.31 5.22 17.10
CA SER A 26 0.99 3.92 17.08
C SER A 26 1.70 3.64 15.75
N TYR A 27 1.11 4.06 14.64
CA TYR A 27 1.74 3.92 13.32
C TYR A 27 2.99 4.80 13.21
N LEU A 28 2.89 6.06 13.63
CA LEU A 28 4.04 6.97 13.65
C LEU A 28 5.18 6.48 14.59
N GLU A 29 4.84 5.91 15.74
CA GLU A 29 5.81 5.30 16.67
C GLU A 29 6.48 4.05 16.07
N MET A 30 5.75 3.26 15.28
CA MET A 30 6.31 2.15 14.50
C MET A 30 7.28 2.67 13.42
N LEU A 31 6.93 3.74 12.69
CA LEU A 31 7.85 4.36 11.72
C LEU A 31 9.14 4.85 12.38
N LEU A 32 9.01 5.50 13.55
CA LEU A 32 10.17 5.96 14.33
C LEU A 32 11.06 4.79 14.75
N THR A 33 10.47 3.67 15.17
CA THR A 33 11.23 2.46 15.53
C THR A 33 12.02 1.92 14.34
N LYS A 34 11.38 1.80 13.16
CA LYS A 34 12.07 1.37 11.93
C LYS A 34 13.19 2.33 11.51
N LEU A 35 13.00 3.63 11.70
CA LEU A 35 14.02 4.63 11.42
C LEU A 35 15.19 4.55 12.42
N ASP A 36 14.92 4.33 13.70
CA ASP A 36 15.95 4.15 14.73
C ASP A 36 16.81 2.90 14.43
N ASP A 37 16.17 1.80 14.00
CA ASP A 37 16.87 0.59 13.55
C ASP A 37 17.76 0.86 12.32
N LEU A 38 17.26 1.62 11.34
CA LEU A 38 18.03 2.02 10.16
C LEU A 38 19.24 2.89 10.54
N ILE A 39 19.04 3.90 11.40
CA ILE A 39 20.10 4.80 11.88
C ILE A 39 21.20 4.02 12.60
N GLN A 40 20.81 3.08 13.48
CA GLN A 40 21.75 2.25 14.21
C GLN A 40 22.52 1.33 13.26
N TYR A 41 21.83 0.67 12.33
CA TYR A 41 22.44 -0.17 11.31
C TYR A 41 23.47 0.61 10.49
N THR A 42 23.05 1.73 9.90
CA THR A 42 23.91 2.58 9.06
C THR A 42 25.13 3.08 9.83
N GLY A 43 24.96 3.53 11.08
CA GLY A 43 26.09 3.96 11.92
C GLY A 43 27.11 2.83 12.13
N GLY A 44 26.63 1.61 12.38
CA GLY A 44 27.48 0.43 12.52
C GLY A 44 28.26 0.09 11.25
N VAL A 45 27.64 0.23 10.07
CA VAL A 45 28.33 0.00 8.78
C VAL A 45 29.39 1.08 8.53
N ILE A 46 29.13 2.34 8.88
CA ILE A 46 30.12 3.43 8.78
C ILE A 46 31.34 3.12 9.66
N ASP A 47 31.11 2.76 10.92
CA ASP A 47 32.19 2.42 11.86
C ASP A 47 33.01 1.22 11.36
N LEU A 48 32.35 0.21 10.78
CA LEU A 48 33.02 -0.96 10.21
C LEU A 48 33.86 -0.58 8.97
N ALA A 49 33.35 0.30 8.11
CA ALA A 49 34.07 0.75 6.92
C ALA A 49 35.35 1.52 7.29
N ASP A 50 35.32 2.34 8.33
CA ASP A 50 36.49 3.03 8.88
C ASP A 50 37.51 2.05 9.46
N GLN A 51 37.06 1.10 10.30
CA GLN A 51 37.92 0.06 10.88
C GLN A 51 38.60 -0.82 9.82
N GLN A 52 37.90 -1.09 8.72
CA GLN A 52 38.41 -1.86 7.59
C GLN A 52 39.19 -1.02 6.57
N TYR A 53 39.32 0.30 6.80
CA TYR A 53 40.02 1.22 5.92
C TYR A 53 39.52 1.17 4.46
N ARG A 54 38.21 0.98 4.25
CA ARG A 54 37.63 0.73 2.92
C ARG A 54 37.82 1.92 1.97
N ASP A 55 37.73 3.14 2.49
CA ASP A 55 38.02 4.37 1.75
C ASP A 55 39.46 4.39 1.19
N ARG A 56 40.40 3.70 1.83
CA ARG A 56 41.81 3.64 1.38
C ARG A 56 42.02 2.84 0.12
N VAL A 57 41.13 1.90 -0.18
CA VAL A 57 41.21 1.05 -1.37
C VAL A 57 40.35 1.57 -2.52
N LEU A 58 39.52 2.58 -2.28
CA LEU A 58 38.73 3.31 -3.28
C LEU A 58 39.55 4.43 -3.95
N LEU A 59 40.70 4.07 -4.52
CA LEU A 59 41.53 5.00 -5.28
C LEU A 59 40.89 5.28 -6.65
N GLN A 60 40.63 6.56 -6.96
CA GLN A 60 40.30 7.00 -8.33
C GLN A 60 41.52 7.62 -8.98
N GLU A 61 41.87 7.22 -10.21
CA GLU A 61 42.98 7.86 -10.93
C GLU A 61 42.75 9.37 -11.10
N GLY A 62 43.67 10.18 -10.59
CA GLY A 62 43.63 11.65 -10.68
C GLY A 62 42.97 12.36 -9.49
N TRP A 63 42.30 11.63 -8.61
CA TRP A 63 41.83 12.10 -7.31
C TRP A 63 42.58 11.33 -6.21
N GLY A 64 42.71 11.89 -5.01
CA GLY A 64 43.44 11.24 -3.92
C GLY A 64 42.75 9.97 -3.40
N MET A 65 43.01 9.63 -2.13
CA MET A 65 42.22 8.65 -1.41
C MET A 65 40.72 9.02 -1.47
N GLY A 66 39.85 8.04 -1.71
CA GLY A 66 38.42 8.28 -1.81
C GLY A 66 37.79 8.42 -0.42
N ASP A 67 37.42 9.63 -0.01
CA ASP A 67 36.78 9.92 1.28
C ASP A 67 35.25 9.64 1.24
N THR A 68 34.83 8.52 0.66
CA THR A 68 33.41 8.28 0.38
C THR A 68 32.58 8.00 1.63
N SER A 69 33.08 7.18 2.56
CA SER A 69 32.39 6.94 3.84
C SER A 69 32.40 8.19 4.72
N ALA A 70 33.49 8.94 4.73
CA ALA A 70 33.60 10.20 5.46
C ALA A 70 32.63 11.28 4.92
N ASN A 71 32.51 11.40 3.60
CA ASN A 71 31.53 12.29 2.97
C ASN A 71 30.10 11.86 3.31
N TRP A 72 29.80 10.56 3.24
CA TRP A 72 28.47 10.05 3.57
C TRP A 72 28.12 10.29 5.05
N SER A 73 29.06 10.05 5.96
CA SER A 73 28.92 10.33 7.40
C SER A 73 28.71 11.82 7.69
N THR A 74 29.38 12.70 6.94
CA THR A 74 29.29 14.16 7.13
C THR A 74 28.01 14.77 6.58
N TYR A 75 27.51 14.27 5.44
CA TYR A 75 26.46 14.96 4.69
C TYR A 75 25.16 14.14 4.52
N ALA A 76 25.25 12.82 4.42
CA ALA A 76 24.10 11.95 4.20
C ALA A 76 23.50 11.44 5.52
N TYR A 77 24.33 10.92 6.43
CA TYR A 77 23.88 10.41 7.74
C TYR A 77 23.09 11.43 8.57
N PRO A 78 23.46 12.74 8.62
CA PRO A 78 22.67 13.73 9.35
C PRO A 78 21.23 13.87 8.82
N SER A 79 20.98 13.59 7.54
CA SER A 79 19.61 13.63 7.00
C SER A 79 18.70 12.54 7.59
N LEU A 80 19.25 11.42 8.07
CA LEU A 80 18.51 10.39 8.82
C LEU A 80 18.21 10.87 10.25
N LEU A 81 19.13 11.60 10.87
CA LEU A 81 18.91 12.19 12.20
C LEU A 81 17.86 13.32 12.16
N ASP A 82 17.91 14.15 11.12
CA ASP A 82 16.88 15.17 10.87
C ASP A 82 15.52 14.54 10.60
N PHE A 83 15.49 13.42 9.86
CA PHE A 83 14.27 12.64 9.68
C PHE A 83 13.70 12.17 11.02
N ARG A 84 14.56 11.63 11.90
CA ARG A 84 14.17 11.19 13.24
C ARG A 84 13.58 12.31 14.07
N LEU A 85 14.24 13.47 14.09
CA LEU A 85 13.73 14.66 14.78
C LEU A 85 12.38 15.12 14.21
N GLY A 86 12.21 15.06 12.89
CA GLY A 86 10.96 15.37 12.22
C GLY A 86 9.82 14.42 12.62
N LEU A 87 10.06 13.10 12.66
CA LEU A 87 9.05 12.14 13.11
C LEU A 87 8.67 12.34 14.58
N ILE A 88 9.65 12.55 15.46
CA ILE A 88 9.39 12.85 16.89
C ILE A 88 8.51 14.11 17.00
N ARG A 89 8.83 15.15 16.23
CA ARG A 89 8.03 16.39 16.20
C ARG A 89 6.59 16.12 15.74
N ILE A 90 6.39 15.34 14.68
CA ILE A 90 5.05 14.99 14.18
C ILE A 90 4.26 14.22 15.24
N ILE A 91 4.88 13.20 15.86
CA ILE A 91 4.25 12.41 16.95
C ILE A 91 3.77 13.33 18.08
N GLU A 92 4.61 14.27 18.52
CA GLU A 92 4.23 15.23 19.57
C GLU A 92 3.13 16.19 19.13
N GLN A 93 3.14 16.63 17.87
CA GLN A 93 2.14 17.52 17.28
C GLN A 93 0.75 16.87 17.18
N THR A 94 0.67 15.55 16.97
CA THR A 94 -0.63 14.85 16.94
C THR A 94 -1.43 15.00 18.23
N LYS A 95 -0.77 15.21 19.39
CA LYS A 95 -1.44 15.49 20.67
C LYS A 95 -2.22 16.80 20.69
N GLN A 96 -1.89 17.71 19.78
CA GLN A 96 -2.52 19.01 19.61
C GLN A 96 -3.38 19.07 18.33
N GLU A 97 -3.73 17.90 17.78
CA GLU A 97 -4.44 17.76 16.50
C GLU A 97 -3.73 18.46 15.34
N LYS A 98 -2.40 18.62 15.43
CA LYS A 98 -1.56 19.15 14.37
C LYS A 98 -0.91 18.00 13.61
N TYR A 99 -1.08 18.00 12.30
CA TYR A 99 -0.54 17.01 11.39
C TYR A 99 0.33 17.69 10.33
N GLY A 100 1.40 17.02 9.94
CA GLY A 100 2.32 17.44 8.89
C GLY A 100 2.99 16.21 8.27
N TRP A 101 3.59 16.36 7.10
CA TRP A 101 4.21 15.24 6.37
C TRP A 101 5.60 14.89 6.88
N THR A 102 6.00 13.64 6.63
CA THR A 102 7.32 13.13 7.01
C THR A 102 8.45 13.77 6.20
N PRO A 103 9.67 13.83 6.76
CA PRO A 103 10.88 14.20 6.02
C PRO A 103 11.34 13.17 4.96
N ALA A 104 10.66 12.03 4.79
CA ALA A 104 11.15 10.89 4.02
C ALA A 104 11.59 11.25 2.59
N TYR A 105 10.82 12.09 1.89
CA TYR A 105 11.15 12.59 0.55
C TYR A 105 12.48 13.35 0.50
N ASN A 106 12.67 14.29 1.42
CA ASN A 106 13.88 15.10 1.46
C ASN A 106 15.10 14.24 1.81
N THR A 107 14.94 13.32 2.75
CA THR A 107 15.98 12.34 3.10
C THR A 107 16.32 11.45 1.91
N ALA A 108 15.35 10.91 1.18
CA ALA A 108 15.59 10.10 -0.01
C ALA A 108 16.39 10.87 -1.08
N ARG A 109 16.04 12.14 -1.31
CA ARG A 109 16.82 13.00 -2.22
C ARG A 109 18.24 13.20 -1.74
N MET A 110 18.43 13.53 -0.46
CA MET A 110 19.75 13.73 0.13
C MET A 110 20.61 12.46 0.00
N LEU A 111 20.08 11.30 0.35
CA LEU A 111 20.79 10.02 0.23
C LEU A 111 21.18 9.71 -1.22
N GLY A 112 20.33 10.05 -2.19
CA GLY A 112 20.58 9.84 -3.61
C GLY A 112 21.72 10.68 -4.19
N GLU A 113 22.15 11.76 -3.52
CA GLU A 113 23.30 12.58 -3.95
C GLU A 113 24.66 11.94 -3.57
N PHE A 114 24.69 10.93 -2.71
CA PHE A 114 25.92 10.32 -2.20
C PHE A 114 26.09 8.87 -2.66
N GLN A 115 27.29 8.54 -3.14
CA GLN A 115 27.60 7.19 -3.57
C GLN A 115 27.82 6.25 -2.37
N PRO A 116 27.22 5.04 -2.36
CA PRO A 116 27.35 4.08 -1.27
C PRO A 116 28.56 3.13 -1.42
N ASN A 117 29.53 3.42 -2.29
CA ASN A 117 30.63 2.51 -2.67
C ASN A 117 31.53 2.02 -1.50
N TRP A 118 31.38 2.60 -0.31
CA TRP A 118 32.05 2.19 0.92
C TRP A 118 31.34 1.01 1.64
N MET A 119 30.08 0.75 1.28
CA MET A 119 29.33 -0.44 1.67
C MET A 119 29.74 -1.63 0.78
N SER A 120 29.71 -2.83 1.35
CA SER A 120 29.66 -4.06 0.57
C SER A 120 28.29 -4.21 -0.12
N GLU A 121 28.21 -5.08 -1.12
CA GLU A 121 26.95 -5.34 -1.85
C GLU A 121 25.82 -5.82 -0.93
N GLU A 122 26.12 -6.66 0.05
CA GLU A 122 25.16 -7.14 1.05
C GLU A 122 24.68 -6.00 1.95
N GLU A 123 25.61 -5.16 2.43
CA GLU A 123 25.29 -4.04 3.32
C GLU A 123 24.44 -2.97 2.61
N GLU A 124 24.77 -2.67 1.34
CA GLU A 124 24.02 -1.73 0.51
C GLU A 124 22.62 -2.26 0.20
N THR A 125 22.50 -3.56 -0.05
CA THR A 125 21.20 -4.22 -0.29
C THR A 125 20.32 -4.17 0.95
N ASP A 126 20.85 -4.48 2.14
CA ASP A 126 20.09 -4.41 3.39
C ASP A 126 19.71 -2.96 3.74
N PHE A 127 20.61 -2.00 3.52
CA PHE A 127 20.30 -0.57 3.68
C PHE A 127 19.13 -0.15 2.80
N LYS A 128 19.18 -0.46 1.49
CA LYS A 128 18.13 -0.10 0.52
C LYS A 128 16.81 -0.74 0.89
N MET A 129 16.80 -2.04 1.20
CA MET A 129 15.59 -2.75 1.60
C MET A 129 14.91 -2.10 2.81
N ARG A 130 15.66 -1.77 3.86
CA ARG A 130 15.14 -1.10 5.06
C ARG A 130 14.62 0.31 4.75
N PHE A 131 15.38 1.08 3.97
CA PHE A 131 14.99 2.45 3.63
C PHE A 131 13.76 2.48 2.72
N ASP A 132 13.70 1.62 1.70
CA ASP A 132 12.57 1.54 0.78
C ASP A 132 11.29 1.11 1.50
N GLU A 133 11.38 0.16 2.44
CA GLU A 133 10.25 -0.21 3.29
C GLU A 133 9.78 0.97 4.14
N LEU A 134 10.70 1.65 4.83
CA LEU A 134 10.39 2.82 5.65
C LEU A 134 9.78 3.96 4.83
N TYR A 135 10.38 4.28 3.68
CA TYR A 135 9.92 5.31 2.76
C TYR A 135 8.50 5.03 2.26
N ARG A 136 8.26 3.78 1.85
CA ARG A 136 6.93 3.33 1.41
C ARG A 136 5.90 3.47 2.52
N LEU A 137 6.19 3.04 3.74
CA LEU A 137 5.29 3.20 4.88
C LEU A 137 5.02 4.68 5.22
N CYS A 138 6.05 5.53 5.17
CA CYS A 138 5.89 6.98 5.35
C CYS A 138 4.98 7.59 4.27
N SER A 139 5.07 7.11 3.03
CA SER A 139 4.25 7.58 1.93
C SER A 139 2.75 7.37 2.14
N TYR A 140 2.35 6.33 2.89
CA TYR A 140 0.93 6.10 3.21
C TYR A 140 0.40 7.17 4.17
N TYR A 141 1.14 7.47 5.23
CA TYR A 141 0.80 8.57 6.13
C TYR A 141 0.79 9.91 5.39
N ASP A 142 1.83 10.17 4.59
CA ASP A 142 1.95 11.43 3.83
C ASP A 142 0.80 11.61 2.84
N SER A 143 0.32 10.53 2.21
CA SER A 143 -0.83 10.57 1.30
C SER A 143 -2.14 10.99 2.00
N CYS A 144 -2.23 10.83 3.33
CA CYS A 144 -3.38 11.32 4.11
C CYS A 144 -3.29 12.82 4.45
N VAL A 145 -2.08 13.31 4.72
CA VAL A 145 -1.88 14.64 5.36
C VAL A 145 -1.26 15.68 4.45
N LYS A 146 -0.62 15.29 3.34
CA LYS A 146 0.02 16.19 2.39
C LYS A 146 -0.95 16.59 1.27
N PRO A 147 -1.26 17.89 1.09
CA PRO A 147 -2.00 18.37 -0.07
C PRO A 147 -1.18 18.29 -1.37
N PRO A 148 -1.78 17.96 -2.52
CA PRO A 148 -3.13 17.41 -2.64
C PRO A 148 -3.17 15.96 -2.12
N ARG A 149 -4.28 15.58 -1.47
CA ARG A 149 -4.46 14.21 -0.96
C ARG A 149 -4.51 13.22 -2.11
N SER A 150 -3.62 12.24 -2.10
CA SER A 150 -3.35 11.36 -3.25
C SER A 150 -4.07 10.03 -3.22
N TRP A 151 -4.82 9.71 -2.15
CA TRP A 151 -5.57 8.46 -2.07
C TRP A 151 -6.61 8.33 -3.19
N SER A 152 -6.69 7.12 -3.73
CA SER A 152 -7.70 6.63 -4.66
C SER A 152 -8.22 5.28 -4.19
N LEU A 153 -9.34 4.79 -4.74
CA LEU A 153 -9.82 3.44 -4.45
C LEU A 153 -8.76 2.37 -4.79
N TYR A 154 -7.98 2.59 -5.85
CA TYR A 154 -6.89 1.69 -6.25
C TYR A 154 -5.78 1.64 -5.20
N THR A 155 -5.27 2.81 -4.77
CA THR A 155 -4.20 2.86 -3.76
C THR A 155 -4.67 2.35 -2.41
N LEU A 156 -5.93 2.60 -2.03
CA LEU A 156 -6.50 2.03 -0.80
C LEU A 156 -6.53 0.49 -0.86
N PHE A 157 -6.96 -0.07 -1.99
CA PHE A 157 -6.96 -1.52 -2.21
C PHE A 157 -5.55 -2.11 -2.11
N GLU A 158 -4.58 -1.51 -2.82
CA GLU A 158 -3.20 -2.01 -2.83
C GLU A 158 -2.58 -1.97 -1.43
N VAL A 159 -2.80 -0.89 -0.67
CA VAL A 159 -2.24 -0.77 0.69
C VAL A 159 -2.93 -1.72 1.67
N ILE A 160 -4.25 -1.90 1.59
CA ILE A 160 -4.97 -2.90 2.43
C ILE A 160 -4.42 -4.30 2.16
N LYS A 161 -4.26 -4.64 0.88
CA LYS A 161 -3.74 -5.94 0.44
C LYS A 161 -2.30 -6.16 0.88
N GLU A 162 -1.45 -5.16 0.69
CA GLU A 162 -0.03 -5.20 1.03
C GLU A 162 0.21 -5.34 2.54
N LEU A 163 -0.53 -4.58 3.35
CA LEU A 163 -0.44 -4.67 4.81
C LEU A 163 -1.11 -5.93 5.36
N GLY A 164 -1.98 -6.58 4.59
CA GLY A 164 -2.72 -7.78 5.03
C GLY A 164 -3.65 -7.51 6.21
N ILE A 165 -4.12 -6.28 6.37
CA ILE A 165 -4.96 -5.83 7.50
C ILE A 165 -6.44 -5.76 7.09
N PHE A 166 -7.32 -5.79 8.09
CA PHE A 166 -8.74 -5.52 7.92
C PHE A 166 -9.50 -6.46 6.97
N ASP A 167 -9.02 -7.69 6.73
CA ASP A 167 -9.73 -8.64 5.87
C ASP A 167 -11.10 -9.02 6.46
N ARG A 168 -11.13 -9.40 7.74
CA ARG A 168 -12.35 -9.90 8.42
C ARG A 168 -12.89 -8.94 9.46
N LYS A 169 -12.01 -8.22 10.14
CA LYS A 169 -12.34 -7.43 11.32
C LYS A 169 -11.79 -6.01 11.17
N VAL A 170 -12.60 -5.02 11.49
CA VAL A 170 -12.22 -3.60 11.52
C VAL A 170 -12.58 -2.99 12.87
N PRO A 171 -11.95 -1.88 13.27
CA PRO A 171 -12.47 -1.04 14.34
C PRO A 171 -13.92 -0.67 14.06
N LYS A 172 -14.75 -0.62 15.09
CA LYS A 172 -16.15 -0.24 14.92
C LYS A 172 -16.24 1.23 14.53
N LEU A 173 -17.00 1.51 13.47
CA LEU A 173 -17.15 2.85 12.92
C LEU A 173 -18.57 3.36 13.14
N ARG A 174 -18.72 4.64 13.47
CA ARG A 174 -20.00 5.32 13.56
C ARG A 174 -20.04 6.53 12.64
N VAL A 175 -20.97 6.54 11.69
CA VAL A 175 -21.21 7.68 10.80
C VAL A 175 -22.09 8.71 11.52
N HIS A 176 -21.60 9.93 11.64
CA HIS A 176 -22.31 11.07 12.24
C HIS A 176 -22.94 11.91 11.13
N THR A 177 -24.21 11.65 10.80
CA THR A 177 -24.93 12.40 9.75
C THR A 177 -25.34 13.80 10.17
N ASP A 178 -25.26 14.11 11.47
CA ASP A 178 -25.41 15.44 12.05
C ASP A 178 -24.18 16.33 11.87
N ILE A 179 -23.00 15.73 11.65
CA ILE A 179 -21.75 16.45 11.37
C ILE A 179 -21.50 16.42 9.86
N ARG A 180 -22.02 17.44 9.18
CA ARG A 180 -21.89 17.64 7.73
C ARG A 180 -21.07 18.88 7.41
N VAL A 181 -20.10 18.75 6.51
CA VAL A 181 -19.18 19.82 6.11
C VAL A 181 -19.01 19.80 4.59
N ASN A 182 -18.86 20.94 3.92
CA ASN A 182 -18.52 20.98 2.50
C ASN A 182 -17.00 21.05 2.28
N SER A 183 -16.52 20.62 1.10
CA SER A 183 -15.13 20.81 0.70
C SER A 183 -14.69 22.28 0.86
N GLY A 184 -13.48 22.50 1.39
CA GLY A 184 -12.90 23.81 1.67
C GLY A 184 -13.41 24.52 2.94
N GLU A 185 -14.44 24.01 3.61
CA GLU A 185 -14.95 24.59 4.86
C GLU A 185 -14.11 24.17 6.09
N LEU A 186 -14.30 24.90 7.19
CA LEU A 186 -13.70 24.56 8.47
C LEU A 186 -14.31 23.27 9.03
N ILE A 187 -13.43 22.36 9.45
CA ILE A 187 -13.84 21.08 10.04
C ILE A 187 -14.11 21.22 11.54
N PRO A 188 -15.22 20.66 12.04
CA PRO A 188 -15.59 20.72 13.44
C PRO A 188 -14.89 19.67 14.30
N LYS A 189 -14.36 18.60 13.69
CA LYS A 189 -13.68 17.48 14.38
C LYS A 189 -12.51 16.94 13.57
N THR A 190 -11.46 16.51 14.25
CA THR A 190 -10.35 15.77 13.65
C THR A 190 -10.74 14.32 13.44
N GLY A 191 -10.40 13.75 12.30
CA GLY A 191 -10.64 12.35 11.97
C GLY A 191 -10.99 12.14 10.50
N VAL A 192 -11.66 11.02 10.21
CA VAL A 192 -11.97 10.60 8.84
C VAL A 192 -13.37 11.03 8.45
N TYR A 193 -13.49 11.47 7.20
CA TYR A 193 -14.72 11.92 6.58
C TYR A 193 -15.01 11.13 5.31
N ILE A 194 -16.28 10.78 5.11
CA ILE A 194 -16.77 10.10 3.89
C ILE A 194 -17.64 11.04 3.06
N PRO A 195 -17.64 10.92 1.73
CA PRO A 195 -18.49 11.74 0.88
C PRO A 195 -19.97 11.34 1.01
N VAL A 196 -20.84 12.35 1.01
CA VAL A 196 -22.29 12.19 1.14
C VAL A 196 -22.86 11.68 -0.19
N GLY A 197 -23.50 10.51 -0.15
CA GLY A 197 -24.23 9.96 -1.30
C GLY A 197 -23.36 9.39 -2.42
N ASP A 198 -22.04 9.29 -2.23
CA ASP A 198 -21.13 8.65 -3.17
C ASP A 198 -20.46 7.43 -2.53
N GLN A 199 -20.86 6.23 -2.98
CA GLN A 199 -20.29 4.98 -2.45
C GLN A 199 -18.83 4.74 -2.89
N TYR A 200 -18.39 5.39 -3.97
CA TYR A 200 -17.06 5.23 -4.56
C TYR A 200 -16.15 6.44 -4.30
N GLY A 201 -16.66 7.45 -3.60
CA GLY A 201 -15.86 8.59 -3.21
C GLY A 201 -14.88 8.21 -2.10
N VAL A 202 -13.64 8.68 -2.26
CA VAL A 202 -12.52 8.32 -1.40
C VAL A 202 -12.61 9.07 -0.07
N PRO A 203 -12.57 8.38 1.09
CA PRO A 203 -12.55 9.03 2.38
C PRO A 203 -11.28 9.87 2.57
N GLN A 204 -11.38 10.94 3.37
CA GLN A 204 -10.25 11.83 3.66
C GLN A 204 -10.07 12.03 5.17
N PHE A 205 -8.81 12.18 5.60
CA PHE A 205 -8.47 12.56 6.97
C PHE A 205 -8.34 14.07 7.09
N ALA A 206 -9.06 14.70 8.01
CA ALA A 206 -9.04 16.14 8.24
C ALA A 206 -8.80 16.46 9.72
N TRP A 207 -8.30 17.65 10.03
CA TRP A 207 -7.98 18.06 11.42
C TRP A 207 -8.32 19.51 11.72
N THR A 208 -8.63 19.79 12.99
CA THR A 208 -9.15 21.09 13.44
C THR A 208 -8.08 22.16 13.61
N TYR A 209 -6.82 21.79 13.87
CA TYR A 209 -5.74 22.74 14.08
C TYR A 209 -5.55 23.62 12.83
N GLN A 210 -5.53 24.94 13.04
CA GLN A 210 -5.31 25.94 12.00
C GLN A 210 -4.09 26.78 12.34
N GLU A 211 -3.18 26.89 11.38
CA GLU A 211 -2.17 27.93 11.35
C GLU A 211 -2.57 28.93 10.27
N SER A 212 -2.68 30.20 10.64
CA SER A 212 -3.29 31.24 9.80
C SER A 212 -2.59 31.42 8.44
N ASP A 213 -1.33 30.99 8.31
CA ASP A 213 -0.44 31.40 7.21
C ASP A 213 0.29 30.24 6.52
N THR A 214 -0.12 28.98 6.70
CA THR A 214 0.52 27.83 6.02
C THR A 214 -0.43 27.10 5.06
N PHE A 215 0.17 26.39 4.10
CA PHE A 215 -0.51 25.43 3.22
C PHE A 215 -0.87 24.12 3.94
N GLU A 216 -0.43 23.95 5.19
CA GLU A 216 -0.67 22.78 6.05
C GLU A 216 -2.04 22.89 6.72
N ARG A 217 -3.10 22.93 5.91
CA ARG A 217 -4.47 23.05 6.41
C ARG A 217 -5.17 21.71 6.37
N GLY A 218 -5.78 21.35 7.49
CA GLY A 218 -6.50 20.09 7.65
C GLY A 218 -7.86 20.02 6.97
N TRP A 219 -8.19 20.87 5.98
CA TRP A 219 -9.51 20.94 5.33
C TRP A 219 -9.86 19.68 4.54
N LEU A 220 -11.10 19.58 4.08
CA LEU A 220 -11.52 18.55 3.12
C LEU A 220 -11.35 19.12 1.71
N GLU A 221 -10.65 18.40 0.83
CA GLU A 221 -10.43 18.79 -0.56
C GLU A 221 -11.61 18.35 -1.44
N GLU A 222 -11.50 18.52 -2.76
CA GLU A 222 -12.44 17.87 -3.69
C GLU A 222 -12.38 16.34 -3.49
N CYS A 223 -13.53 15.68 -3.61
CA CYS A 223 -13.62 14.24 -3.48
C CYS A 223 -13.12 13.57 -4.76
N ARG A 224 -12.06 12.77 -4.64
CA ARG A 224 -11.68 11.84 -5.70
C ARG A 224 -12.69 10.69 -5.76
N THR A 225 -13.35 10.52 -6.90
CA THR A 225 -14.36 9.48 -7.14
C THR A 225 -14.26 8.94 -8.58
N ILE A 226 -15.05 7.92 -8.90
CA ILE A 226 -15.05 7.32 -10.23
C ILE A 226 -15.75 8.21 -11.27
N ASN A 227 -15.09 8.41 -12.40
CA ASN A 227 -15.61 9.15 -13.55
C ASN A 227 -16.52 8.25 -14.42
N ALA A 228 -16.95 8.74 -15.59
CA ALA A 228 -17.82 7.98 -16.49
C ALA A 228 -17.23 6.65 -16.99
N LEU A 229 -15.90 6.56 -17.15
CA LEU A 229 -15.20 5.31 -17.48
C LEU A 229 -15.13 4.39 -16.26
N GLY A 230 -14.86 4.93 -15.07
CA GLY A 230 -14.91 4.17 -13.83
C GLY A 230 -16.29 3.57 -13.58
N LYS A 231 -17.38 4.30 -13.84
CA LYS A 231 -18.75 3.74 -13.76
C LYS A 231 -18.98 2.58 -14.74
N GLN A 232 -18.36 2.62 -15.93
CA GLN A 232 -18.38 1.47 -16.86
C GLN A 232 -17.58 0.29 -16.31
N LEU A 233 -16.43 0.53 -15.68
CA LEU A 233 -15.65 -0.51 -15.00
C LEU A 233 -16.48 -1.16 -13.88
N PHE A 234 -17.01 -0.38 -12.96
CA PHE A 234 -17.78 -0.86 -11.80
C PHE A 234 -19.15 -1.44 -12.14
N SER A 235 -19.60 -1.35 -13.40
CA SER A 235 -20.74 -2.13 -13.89
C SER A 235 -20.42 -3.61 -14.14
N LYS A 236 -19.12 -3.94 -14.23
CA LYS A 236 -18.58 -5.29 -14.52
C LYS A 236 -17.78 -5.88 -13.36
N PHE A 237 -17.21 -5.01 -12.52
CA PHE A 237 -16.29 -5.36 -11.45
C PHE A 237 -16.76 -4.73 -10.13
N ASN A 238 -16.34 -5.30 -9.01
CA ASN A 238 -16.44 -4.70 -7.68
C ASN A 238 -15.09 -4.10 -7.22
N GLU A 239 -15.08 -3.50 -6.03
CA GLU A 239 -13.94 -2.82 -5.40
C GLU A 239 -12.68 -3.69 -5.22
N TYR A 240 -12.79 -5.01 -5.33
CA TYR A 240 -11.66 -5.94 -5.22
C TYR A 240 -11.22 -6.46 -6.59
N THR A 241 -12.18 -6.80 -7.45
CA THR A 241 -11.89 -7.34 -8.79
C THR A 241 -11.47 -6.27 -9.79
N ALA A 242 -11.84 -5.00 -9.57
CA ALA A 242 -11.48 -3.89 -10.46
C ALA A 242 -9.97 -3.60 -10.50
N TRP A 243 -9.25 -4.07 -9.48
CA TRP A 243 -7.83 -3.77 -9.26
C TRP A 243 -6.94 -5.02 -9.27
N THR A 244 -7.52 -6.20 -9.47
CA THR A 244 -6.78 -7.47 -9.49
C THR A 244 -6.49 -7.87 -10.94
N PRO A 245 -5.22 -8.09 -11.34
CA PRO A 245 -4.86 -8.48 -12.71
C PRO A 245 -5.73 -9.61 -13.27
N SER A 246 -6.36 -9.37 -14.42
CA SER A 246 -7.24 -10.33 -15.09
C SER A 246 -7.30 -10.09 -16.60
N GLU A 247 -7.67 -11.13 -17.37
CA GLU A 247 -7.86 -10.99 -18.81
C GLU A 247 -8.99 -10.03 -19.17
N GLU A 248 -10.03 -9.97 -18.34
CA GLU A 248 -11.15 -9.05 -18.49
C GLU A 248 -10.70 -7.60 -18.31
N LEU A 249 -9.86 -7.30 -17.31
CA LEU A 249 -9.28 -5.97 -17.13
C LEU A 249 -8.34 -5.59 -18.27
N ARG A 250 -7.46 -6.52 -18.68
CA ARG A 250 -6.57 -6.31 -19.82
C ARG A 250 -7.36 -6.01 -21.10
N THR A 251 -8.42 -6.77 -21.36
CA THR A 251 -9.30 -6.55 -22.52
C THR A 251 -10.03 -5.21 -22.41
N PHE A 252 -10.54 -4.87 -21.21
CA PHE A 252 -11.17 -3.58 -20.94
C PHE A 252 -10.21 -2.41 -21.23
N ALA A 253 -8.95 -2.51 -20.79
CA ALA A 253 -7.91 -1.51 -21.04
C ALA A 253 -7.67 -1.33 -22.55
N ILE A 254 -7.38 -2.41 -23.27
CA ILE A 254 -7.09 -2.39 -24.72
C ILE A 254 -8.28 -1.82 -25.51
N GLU A 255 -9.51 -2.20 -25.17
CA GLU A 255 -10.71 -1.68 -25.83
C GLU A 255 -10.89 -0.17 -25.61
N ASN A 256 -10.64 0.32 -24.40
CA ASN A 256 -10.81 1.73 -24.09
C ASN A 256 -9.66 2.60 -24.58
N ILE A 257 -8.45 2.06 -24.73
CA ILE A 257 -7.34 2.69 -25.48
C ILE A 257 -7.76 2.87 -26.95
N LYS A 258 -8.25 1.81 -27.62
CA LYS A 258 -8.74 1.89 -29.01
C LYS A 258 -9.85 2.93 -29.19
N LYS A 259 -10.70 3.10 -28.17
CA LYS A 259 -11.78 4.11 -28.13
C LYS A 259 -11.30 5.50 -27.69
N LYS A 260 -10.01 5.70 -27.42
CA LYS A 260 -9.41 6.95 -26.92
C LYS A 260 -10.04 7.45 -25.61
N LYS A 261 -10.44 6.52 -24.75
CA LYS A 261 -10.97 6.79 -23.40
C LYS A 261 -9.91 6.60 -22.31
N ILE A 262 -8.83 5.89 -22.63
CA ILE A 262 -7.64 5.71 -21.79
C ILE A 262 -6.46 6.26 -22.58
N ASP A 263 -5.62 7.03 -21.91
CA ASP A 263 -4.36 7.49 -22.49
C ASP A 263 -3.30 6.38 -22.46
N ASP A 264 -2.58 6.21 -23.56
CA ASP A 264 -1.57 5.15 -23.75
C ASP A 264 -0.16 5.74 -23.89
N ASP A 265 0.16 6.70 -23.01
CA ASP A 265 1.40 7.47 -23.06
C ASP A 265 2.68 6.62 -22.97
N PHE A 266 2.62 5.50 -22.25
CA PHE A 266 3.76 4.59 -22.07
C PHE A 266 3.74 3.40 -23.03
N GLY A 267 2.80 3.35 -23.98
CA GLY A 267 2.74 2.31 -25.01
C GLY A 267 2.38 0.92 -24.49
N TYR A 268 1.44 0.83 -23.54
CA TYR A 268 0.86 -0.38 -22.98
C TYR A 268 0.50 -1.43 -24.04
N VAL A 269 -0.11 -1.02 -25.16
CA VAL A 269 -0.52 -1.95 -26.23
C VAL A 269 0.67 -2.65 -26.89
N LYS A 270 1.88 -2.07 -26.79
CA LYS A 270 3.12 -2.64 -27.35
C LYS A 270 3.85 -3.56 -26.38
N LEU A 271 3.42 -3.63 -25.12
CA LEU A 271 4.04 -4.48 -24.12
C LEU A 271 3.77 -5.97 -24.37
N SER A 272 4.57 -6.82 -23.73
CA SER A 272 4.31 -8.27 -23.70
C SER A 272 2.96 -8.56 -23.03
N TYR A 273 2.41 -9.74 -23.30
CA TYR A 273 1.16 -10.17 -22.69
C TYR A 273 1.22 -10.15 -21.15
N ASP A 274 2.29 -10.66 -20.54
CA ASP A 274 2.44 -10.69 -19.08
C ASP A 274 2.54 -9.29 -18.48
N SER A 275 3.27 -8.39 -19.14
CA SER A 275 3.34 -6.98 -18.73
C SER A 275 1.99 -6.29 -18.88
N GLN A 276 1.23 -6.57 -19.94
CA GLN A 276 -0.13 -6.04 -20.10
C GLN A 276 -1.02 -6.53 -18.96
N LEU A 277 -1.01 -7.83 -18.67
CA LEU A 277 -1.83 -8.41 -17.62
C LEU A 277 -1.53 -7.77 -16.25
N GLY A 278 -0.25 -7.66 -15.90
CA GLY A 278 0.19 -7.07 -14.63
C GLY A 278 -0.10 -5.57 -14.49
N LEU A 279 0.07 -4.79 -15.56
CA LEU A 279 -0.07 -3.33 -15.52
C LEU A 279 -1.48 -2.81 -15.82
N ALA A 280 -2.42 -3.70 -16.20
CA ALA A 280 -3.79 -3.29 -16.52
C ALA A 280 -4.47 -2.51 -15.38
N PRO A 281 -4.39 -2.96 -14.10
CA PRO A 281 -5.01 -2.23 -12.98
C PRO A 281 -4.49 -0.80 -12.83
N GLU A 282 -3.17 -0.62 -12.86
CA GLU A 282 -2.52 0.68 -12.71
C GLU A 282 -2.87 1.63 -13.86
N LEU A 283 -2.82 1.14 -15.10
CA LEU A 283 -3.22 1.91 -16.28
C LEU A 283 -4.67 2.40 -16.15
N ILE A 284 -5.58 1.51 -15.77
CA ILE A 284 -6.99 1.83 -15.60
C ILE A 284 -7.16 2.84 -14.47
N ALA A 285 -6.52 2.62 -13.32
CA ALA A 285 -6.57 3.50 -12.16
C ALA A 285 -6.18 4.95 -12.53
N ASN A 286 -5.17 5.13 -13.38
CA ASN A 286 -4.73 6.47 -13.83
C ASN A 286 -5.78 7.20 -14.70
N ASN A 287 -6.84 6.53 -15.17
CA ASN A 287 -7.81 7.07 -16.12
C ASN A 287 -9.27 7.05 -15.64
N VAL A 288 -9.58 6.40 -14.51
CA VAL A 288 -10.98 6.18 -14.07
C VAL A 288 -11.46 7.11 -12.97
N PHE A 289 -10.62 8.00 -12.47
CA PHE A 289 -10.99 8.94 -11.41
C PHE A 289 -11.24 10.36 -11.94
N SER A 290 -11.98 11.15 -11.15
CA SER A 290 -12.17 12.59 -11.28
C SER A 290 -12.33 13.20 -9.90
N GLU A 291 -12.11 14.49 -9.78
CA GLU A 291 -12.35 15.25 -8.55
C GLU A 291 -13.67 16.01 -8.65
N VAL A 292 -14.45 16.00 -7.56
CA VAL A 292 -15.75 16.66 -7.47
C VAL A 292 -15.92 17.31 -6.10
N ASP A 293 -16.43 18.55 -6.09
CA ASP A 293 -16.94 19.15 -4.85
C ASP A 293 -18.06 18.29 -4.25
N CYS A 294 -18.02 18.09 -2.93
CA CYS A 294 -19.08 17.38 -2.25
C CYS A 294 -19.27 17.84 -0.79
N SER A 295 -20.31 17.32 -0.17
CA SER A 295 -20.44 17.34 1.29
C SER A 295 -19.88 16.06 1.87
N TRP A 296 -19.48 16.12 3.13
CA TRP A 296 -18.83 15.05 3.86
C TRP A 296 -19.55 14.77 5.18
N TYR A 297 -19.59 13.51 5.60
CA TYR A 297 -19.98 13.11 6.97
C TYR A 297 -18.76 12.66 7.76
N PHE A 298 -18.72 13.05 9.03
CA PHE A 298 -17.70 12.56 9.95
C PHE A 298 -17.93 11.09 10.31
N VAL A 299 -16.87 10.29 10.33
CA VAL A 299 -16.91 8.90 10.76
C VAL A 299 -16.05 8.74 12.00
N GLU A 300 -16.68 8.51 13.14
CA GLU A 300 -16.01 8.27 14.42
C GLU A 300 -15.47 6.83 14.47
N LEU A 301 -14.21 6.69 14.88
CA LEU A 301 -13.65 5.41 15.34
C LEU A 301 -14.09 5.19 16.79
N VAL A 302 -14.78 4.09 17.06
CA VAL A 302 -15.21 3.73 18.42
C VAL A 302 -14.08 2.96 19.10
N GLU A 303 -13.35 3.64 19.96
CA GLU A 303 -12.13 3.13 20.61
C GLU A 303 -12.34 1.77 21.30
N GLY A 304 -11.45 0.83 21.00
CA GLY A 304 -11.45 -0.53 21.58
C GLY A 304 -12.57 -1.46 21.08
N GLU A 305 -13.55 -0.96 20.33
CA GLU A 305 -14.61 -1.78 19.74
C GLU A 305 -14.24 -2.20 18.32
N PHE A 306 -14.62 -3.43 17.96
CA PHE A 306 -14.37 -3.98 16.64
C PHE A 306 -15.64 -4.67 16.12
N GLU A 307 -15.81 -4.66 14.81
CA GLU A 307 -16.89 -5.36 14.13
C GLU A 307 -16.33 -6.33 13.08
N ASP A 308 -17.07 -7.41 12.88
CA ASP A 308 -16.84 -8.36 11.79
C ASP A 308 -17.51 -7.79 10.54
N ILE A 309 -16.75 -7.66 9.46
CA ILE A 309 -17.26 -7.12 8.19
C ILE A 309 -17.60 -8.22 7.18
N GLY A 310 -17.53 -9.48 7.62
CA GLY A 310 -17.72 -10.65 6.78
C GLY A 310 -16.58 -10.79 5.79
N GLY A 311 -15.89 -11.92 5.86
CA GLY A 311 -15.48 -12.59 4.64
C GLY A 311 -16.56 -13.60 4.31
N GLU A 312 -16.67 -14.03 3.05
CA GLU A 312 -17.04 -15.42 2.85
C GLU A 312 -16.18 -16.28 3.80
N GLU A 313 -16.69 -17.44 4.27
CA GLU A 313 -15.78 -18.47 4.76
C GLU A 313 -14.58 -18.47 3.83
N ILE A 314 -13.35 -18.44 4.36
CA ILE A 314 -12.13 -18.45 3.56
C ILE A 314 -12.29 -19.53 2.47
N SER A 315 -12.70 -19.12 1.26
CA SER A 315 -12.02 -19.57 0.09
C SER A 315 -10.70 -18.83 0.22
N VAL A 316 -9.70 -19.56 0.71
CA VAL A 316 -8.32 -19.16 0.51
C VAL A 316 -8.27 -18.76 -0.95
N PHE A 317 -7.85 -17.52 -1.23
CA PHE A 317 -7.55 -17.02 -2.57
C PHE A 317 -7.62 -18.13 -3.61
N ALA A 318 -8.68 -18.14 -4.42
CA ALA A 318 -8.67 -18.90 -5.64
C ALA A 318 -7.58 -18.28 -6.54
N THR A 319 -6.32 -18.61 -6.27
CA THR A 319 -5.43 -19.03 -7.34
C THR A 319 -6.26 -19.99 -8.18
N PRO A 320 -6.46 -19.74 -9.48
CA PRO A 320 -7.41 -20.49 -10.29
C PRO A 320 -7.24 -21.97 -10.01
N ASP A 321 -8.32 -22.60 -9.52
CA ASP A 321 -8.37 -23.97 -9.01
C ASP A 321 -7.58 -24.92 -9.92
N LEU A 322 -6.32 -25.17 -9.56
CA LEU A 322 -5.61 -26.35 -10.00
C LEU A 322 -5.73 -27.32 -8.84
N LYS A 323 -6.92 -27.91 -8.77
CA LYS A 323 -7.27 -29.03 -7.92
C LYS A 323 -7.41 -30.25 -8.80
N VAL A 324 -6.78 -31.35 -8.41
CA VAL A 324 -6.77 -32.60 -9.19
C VAL A 324 -7.06 -33.78 -8.28
N ILE A 325 -7.85 -34.72 -8.76
CA ILE A 325 -8.22 -35.92 -8.00
C ILE A 325 -7.03 -36.89 -8.00
N GLY A 326 -6.73 -37.49 -6.86
CA GLY A 326 -5.74 -38.55 -6.75
C GLY A 326 -6.06 -39.68 -7.73
N GLY A 327 -5.11 -40.03 -8.58
CA GLY A 327 -5.26 -40.99 -9.68
C GLY A 327 -5.43 -40.35 -11.06
N GLU A 328 -5.59 -39.02 -11.15
CA GLU A 328 -5.65 -38.31 -12.43
C GLU A 328 -4.28 -37.78 -12.88
N LEU A 329 -4.20 -37.33 -14.14
CA LEU A 329 -3.00 -36.73 -14.70
C LEU A 329 -2.84 -35.30 -14.17
N CYS A 330 -1.63 -34.98 -13.72
CA CYS A 330 -1.24 -33.69 -13.22
C CYS A 330 -1.43 -32.61 -14.31
N PRO A 331 -2.24 -31.56 -14.09
CA PRO A 331 -2.49 -30.54 -15.10
C PRO A 331 -1.36 -29.51 -15.22
N ARG A 332 -0.49 -29.39 -14.20
CA ARG A 332 0.58 -28.39 -14.13
C ARG A 332 1.80 -28.86 -13.35
N THR A 333 2.99 -28.57 -13.89
CA THR A 333 4.26 -28.85 -13.22
C THR A 333 4.45 -27.94 -12.01
N GLY A 334 4.82 -28.50 -10.85
CA GLY A 334 5.12 -27.74 -9.62
C GLY A 334 4.91 -28.57 -8.36
N TYR A 335 4.88 -27.91 -7.22
CA TYR A 335 4.56 -28.50 -5.93
C TYR A 335 3.05 -28.50 -5.68
N TRP A 336 2.60 -29.59 -5.08
CA TRP A 336 1.21 -29.87 -4.77
C TRP A 336 1.10 -30.39 -3.35
N ILE A 337 0.04 -29.97 -2.66
CA ILE A 337 -0.25 -30.35 -1.29
C ILE A 337 -1.47 -31.27 -1.26
N LEU A 338 -1.36 -32.35 -0.49
CA LEU A 338 -2.49 -33.24 -0.25
C LEU A 338 -3.51 -32.55 0.66
N SER A 339 -4.75 -32.38 0.20
CA SER A 339 -5.78 -31.61 0.92
C SER A 339 -6.12 -32.19 2.31
N SER A 340 -6.03 -33.51 2.47
CA SER A 340 -6.25 -34.21 3.75
C SER A 340 -5.03 -34.22 4.68
N GLN A 341 -3.83 -33.90 4.17
CA GLN A 341 -2.57 -33.89 4.92
C GLN A 341 -1.69 -32.72 4.46
N LYS A 342 -1.95 -31.53 5.01
CA LYS A 342 -1.31 -30.28 4.55
C LYS A 342 0.21 -30.24 4.64
N GLU A 343 0.82 -31.11 5.45
CA GLU A 343 2.28 -31.25 5.56
C GLU A 343 2.89 -32.03 4.39
N LYS A 344 2.06 -32.73 3.59
CA LYS A 344 2.50 -33.57 2.49
C LYS A 344 2.53 -32.77 1.19
N ARG A 345 3.67 -32.12 0.95
CA ARG A 345 4.01 -31.36 -0.25
C ARG A 345 4.89 -32.20 -1.18
N LEU A 346 4.46 -32.43 -2.41
CA LEU A 346 5.19 -33.21 -3.41
C LEU A 346 5.27 -32.47 -4.75
N TYR A 347 6.37 -32.66 -5.48
CA TYR A 347 6.54 -32.09 -6.80
C TYR A 347 6.01 -33.06 -7.88
N PHE A 348 5.19 -32.57 -8.79
CA PHE A 348 4.67 -33.33 -9.93
C PHE A 348 4.96 -32.60 -11.24
N THR A 349 5.22 -33.35 -12.30
CA THR A 349 5.34 -32.82 -13.66
C THR A 349 4.02 -32.94 -14.39
N LYS A 350 3.63 -31.95 -15.19
CA LYS A 350 2.43 -31.98 -16.03
C LYS A 350 2.37 -33.28 -16.86
N GLY A 351 1.21 -33.94 -16.86
CA GLY A 351 0.95 -35.19 -17.57
C GLY A 351 1.38 -36.45 -16.83
N THR A 352 1.87 -36.36 -15.59
CA THR A 352 2.17 -37.53 -14.75
C THR A 352 1.00 -37.88 -13.84
N LEU A 353 0.84 -39.16 -13.48
CA LEU A 353 -0.20 -39.59 -12.55
C LEU A 353 0.07 -39.08 -11.13
N ILE A 354 -0.91 -38.43 -10.53
CA ILE A 354 -0.87 -38.04 -9.12
C ILE A 354 -1.32 -39.21 -8.26
N PRO A 355 -0.61 -39.52 -7.16
CA PRO A 355 -0.93 -40.68 -6.33
C PRO A 355 -2.27 -40.50 -5.61
N LYS A 356 -3.02 -41.61 -5.55
CA LYS A 356 -4.18 -41.79 -4.66
C LYS A 356 -3.80 -42.72 -3.53
N TYR A 357 -3.78 -42.24 -2.29
CA TYR A 357 -3.41 -43.04 -1.12
C TYR A 357 -4.61 -43.75 -0.51
N ASN A 358 -5.79 -43.13 -0.55
CA ASN A 358 -7.00 -43.74 -0.02
C ASN A 358 -7.69 -44.59 -1.10
N LYS A 359 -7.64 -45.92 -0.96
CA LYS A 359 -8.18 -46.84 -1.98
C LYS A 359 -9.66 -47.16 -1.79
N ASP A 360 -10.21 -46.96 -0.60
CA ASP A 360 -11.49 -47.56 -0.25
C ASP A 360 -12.63 -46.55 -0.01
N TRP A 361 -12.38 -45.30 0.40
CA TRP A 361 -13.47 -44.32 0.60
C TRP A 361 -13.04 -42.85 0.42
N GLY A 362 -13.81 -42.10 -0.38
CA GLY A 362 -13.69 -40.64 -0.56
C GLY A 362 -12.85 -40.19 -1.77
N GLU A 363 -13.15 -39.01 -2.28
CA GLU A 363 -12.31 -38.32 -3.26
C GLU A 363 -11.14 -37.66 -2.53
N GLU A 364 -9.92 -37.99 -2.95
CA GLU A 364 -8.69 -37.40 -2.43
C GLU A 364 -8.22 -36.34 -3.42
N TYR A 365 -7.91 -35.14 -2.94
CA TYR A 365 -7.54 -34.04 -3.81
C TYR A 365 -6.16 -33.50 -3.48
N TRP A 366 -5.44 -33.16 -4.54
CA TRP A 366 -4.20 -32.42 -4.50
C TRP A 366 -4.44 -31.00 -4.97
N ILE A 367 -3.86 -30.05 -4.24
CA ILE A 367 -4.02 -28.61 -4.48
C ILE A 367 -2.65 -28.06 -4.88
N PHE A 368 -2.59 -27.32 -5.98
CA PHE A 368 -1.36 -26.68 -6.41
C PHE A 368 -0.88 -25.65 -5.38
N ASP A 369 0.41 -25.67 -5.06
CA ASP A 369 1.03 -24.80 -4.06
C ASP A 369 1.91 -23.75 -4.72
N SER A 370 2.96 -24.16 -5.44
CA SER A 370 3.90 -23.26 -6.12
C SER A 370 4.67 -23.95 -7.24
N GLU A 371 5.28 -23.20 -8.16
CA GLU A 371 6.15 -23.78 -9.21
C GLU A 371 7.58 -24.10 -8.71
N SER A 372 7.99 -23.50 -7.59
CA SER A 372 9.32 -23.59 -6.96
C SER A 372 9.24 -23.83 -5.46
#